data_AF-A0A430QJU8-F1
#
_entry.id   AF-A0A430QJU8-F1
#
_cell.length_a   1.000
_cell.length_b   1.000
_cell.length_c   1.000
_cell.angle_alpha   90.00
_cell.angle_beta   90.00
_cell.angle_gamma   90.00
#
_symmetry.space_group_name_H-M   'P 1'
#
loop_
_entity.id
_entity.type
_entity.pdbx_description
1 polymer ?
#
loop_
_entity_poly.entity_id
_entity_poly.type
_entity_poly.pdbx_seq_one_letter_code
_entity_poly.pdbx_strand_id
1 'polypeptide(L)'
;MFFLEYLIAVQRSELKRLEELASHEDLKLELAEQCLEQDAALFDEFLKENDKSSVEAVANSEQESRKRAMMVDRIKQLTIHKSQINAEITKLKETVKDYKYFKAFLERLIPEPYNSQRQTIRDDKKQLKYKQKFQLQNIISKPSSIASNENSVRRPSFVITKRSSLRPTTNKTLSVESKLSRQITPYESSSSEDSDEEIYFKDPIQILTILRDLEETNLRLIQHCQESDDSVEILRNQVNETVDIYDKDIHILSQHQTFLKGAIDAEKSKTQYFSLSMSDFLFAGYNSEQQKLVLNDLHEIITEVYRDTIRKSDTPLSSIQMLYEIEVKLTDLLEILQTLPEDEVNEVKQAKEIEHRQQIKEDKKYQQRLYQEERIQKALERAKAAPKKQTGRRLMTRSQPPVIHKSDDGKLDAKAKEMKELAFLFE
;
A
#
# COMPACT_ATOMS: atom_id res chain seq x y z
N MET A 1 1.65 152.71 -87.06
CA MET A 1 0.36 152.08 -86.68
C MET A 1 0.37 150.57 -86.91
N PHE A 2 0.80 150.05 -88.07
CA PHE A 2 0.76 148.60 -88.39
C PHE A 2 1.59 147.63 -87.51
N PHE A 3 2.81 147.99 -87.09
CA PHE A 3 3.71 147.03 -86.38
C PHE A 3 3.23 146.68 -84.97
N LEU A 4 2.65 147.65 -84.27
CA LEU A 4 2.08 147.44 -82.94
C LEU A 4 0.82 146.55 -83.02
N GLU A 5 -0.02 146.76 -84.03
CA GLU A 5 -1.18 145.91 -84.31
C GLU A 5 -0.75 144.47 -84.65
N TYR A 6 0.32 144.29 -85.43
CA TYR A 6 0.87 142.96 -85.74
C TYR A 6 1.46 142.25 -84.51
N LEU A 7 2.27 142.94 -83.69
CA LEU A 7 2.84 142.35 -82.47
C LEU A 7 1.77 141.97 -81.45
N ILE A 8 0.75 142.81 -81.29
CA ILE A 8 -0.42 142.51 -80.46
C ILE A 8 -1.19 141.32 -81.03
N ALA A 9 -1.31 141.20 -82.36
CA ALA A 9 -1.94 140.03 -82.98
C ALA A 9 -1.14 138.73 -82.74
N VAL A 10 0.19 138.76 -82.85
CA VAL A 10 1.07 137.62 -82.57
C VAL A 10 1.06 137.22 -81.09
N GLN A 11 1.11 138.20 -80.18
CA GLN A 11 0.99 137.94 -78.74
C GLN A 11 -0.39 137.39 -78.41
N ARG A 12 -1.47 137.91 -79.01
CA ARG A 12 -2.82 137.35 -78.86
C ARG A 12 -2.92 135.94 -79.44
N SER A 13 -2.22 135.61 -80.53
CA SER A 13 -2.22 134.24 -81.07
C SER A 13 -1.41 133.27 -80.23
N GLU A 14 -0.26 133.68 -79.70
CA GLU A 14 0.53 132.83 -78.78
C GLU A 14 -0.16 132.67 -77.42
N LEU A 15 -0.81 133.71 -76.91
CA LEU A 15 -1.61 133.63 -75.68
C LEU A 15 -2.78 132.66 -75.88
N LYS A 16 -3.48 132.74 -77.02
CA LYS A 16 -4.49 131.73 -77.39
C LYS A 16 -3.93 130.31 -77.49
N ARG A 17 -2.74 130.13 -78.08
CA ARG A 17 -2.09 128.81 -78.19
C ARG A 17 -1.73 128.22 -76.82
N LEU A 18 -1.21 129.05 -75.91
CA LEU A 18 -0.89 128.63 -74.53
C LEU A 18 -2.15 128.38 -73.72
N GLU A 19 -3.20 129.18 -73.92
CA GLU A 19 -4.51 128.96 -73.31
C GLU A 19 -5.15 127.65 -73.79
N GLU A 20 -5.04 127.34 -75.09
CA GLU A 20 -5.46 126.05 -75.66
C GLU A 20 -4.63 124.89 -75.07
N LEU A 21 -3.30 125.04 -74.95
CA LEU A 21 -2.44 124.00 -74.40
C LEU A 21 -2.69 123.76 -72.91
N ALA A 22 -2.85 124.83 -72.13
CA ALA A 22 -3.22 124.76 -70.71
C ALA A 22 -4.60 124.10 -70.55
N SER A 23 -5.60 124.51 -71.34
CA SER A 23 -6.93 123.89 -71.31
C SER A 23 -6.89 122.40 -71.64
N HIS A 24 -6.02 121.98 -72.57
CA HIS A 24 -5.88 120.57 -72.94
C HIS A 24 -5.09 119.76 -71.89
N GLU A 25 -4.11 120.36 -71.20
CA GLU A 25 -3.44 119.73 -70.06
C GLU A 25 -4.37 119.63 -68.85
N ASP A 26 -5.15 120.67 -68.55
CA ASP A 26 -6.16 120.67 -67.49
C ASP A 26 -7.22 119.58 -67.76
N LEU A 27 -7.72 119.46 -69.00
CA LEU A 27 -8.63 118.38 -69.38
C LEU A 27 -8.01 116.98 -69.21
N LYS A 28 -6.71 116.82 -69.50
CA LYS A 28 -6.02 115.53 -69.29
C LYS A 28 -5.83 115.22 -67.81
N LEU A 29 -5.52 116.22 -67.00
CA LEU A 29 -5.40 116.08 -65.55
C LEU A 29 -6.76 115.75 -64.94
N GLU A 30 -7.82 116.43 -65.36
CA GLU A 30 -9.19 116.16 -64.93
C GLU A 30 -9.61 114.73 -65.30
N LEU A 31 -9.31 114.27 -66.52
CA LEU A 31 -9.55 112.88 -66.92
C LEU A 31 -8.73 111.88 -66.09
N ALA A 32 -7.46 112.17 -65.81
CA ALA A 32 -6.62 111.31 -64.98
C ALA A 32 -7.09 111.26 -63.52
N GLU A 33 -7.53 112.39 -62.97
CA GLU A 33 -8.13 112.48 -61.64
C GLU A 33 -9.43 111.67 -61.57
N GLN A 34 -10.32 111.81 -62.56
CA GLN A 34 -11.53 110.99 -62.65
C GLN A 34 -11.23 109.49 -62.76
N CYS A 35 -10.22 109.09 -63.54
CA CYS A 35 -9.80 107.70 -63.62
C CYS A 35 -9.26 107.18 -62.28
N LEU A 36 -8.43 107.97 -61.58
CA LEU A 36 -7.90 107.58 -60.26
C LEU A 36 -9.00 107.52 -59.20
N GLU A 37 -9.98 108.42 -59.24
CA GLU A 37 -11.15 108.40 -58.36
C GLU A 37 -12.01 107.15 -58.61
N GLN A 38 -12.22 106.78 -59.88
CA GLN A 38 -12.90 105.54 -60.25
C GLN A 38 -12.13 104.30 -59.77
N ASP A 39 -10.82 104.24 -59.99
CA ASP A 39 -9.99 103.12 -59.53
C ASP A 39 -10.01 103.01 -58.00
N ALA A 40 -9.91 104.13 -57.28
CA ALA A 40 -10.02 104.15 -55.82
C ALA A 40 -11.38 103.64 -55.34
N ALA A 41 -12.48 104.05 -55.99
CA ALA A 41 -13.81 103.55 -55.69
C ALA A 41 -13.94 102.03 -55.95
N LEU A 42 -13.38 101.53 -57.05
CA LEU A 42 -13.34 100.10 -57.37
C LEU A 42 -12.50 99.31 -56.36
N PHE A 43 -11.38 99.84 -55.90
CA PHE A 43 -10.57 99.20 -54.85
C PHE A 43 -11.31 99.13 -53.51
N ASP A 44 -12.01 100.20 -53.13
CA ASP A 44 -12.84 100.21 -51.92
C ASP A 44 -14.00 99.20 -52.00
N GLU A 45 -14.63 99.08 -53.16
CA GLU A 45 -15.64 98.04 -53.41
C GLU A 45 -15.02 96.64 -53.33
N PHE A 46 -13.86 96.42 -53.93
CA PHE A 46 -13.15 95.14 -53.85
C PHE A 46 -12.77 94.76 -52.42
N LEU A 47 -12.28 95.70 -51.61
CA LEU A 47 -11.97 95.44 -50.20
C LEU A 47 -13.23 95.08 -49.41
N LYS A 48 -14.34 95.80 -49.63
CA LYS A 48 -15.64 95.47 -49.01
C LYS A 48 -16.13 94.08 -49.41
N GLU A 49 -16.02 93.71 -50.69
CA GLU A 49 -16.40 92.38 -51.16
C GLU A 49 -15.48 91.28 -50.62
N ASN A 50 -14.17 91.53 -50.54
CA ASN A 50 -13.20 90.58 -49.99
C ASN A 50 -13.42 90.36 -48.49
N ASP A 51 -13.57 91.43 -47.72
CA ASP A 51 -13.86 91.37 -46.29
C ASP A 51 -15.18 90.64 -46.05
N LYS A 52 -16.21 90.95 -46.84
CA LYS A 52 -17.50 90.25 -46.77
C LYS A 52 -17.35 88.76 -47.08
N SER A 53 -16.64 88.41 -48.15
CA SER A 53 -16.39 87.01 -48.55
C SER A 53 -15.57 86.25 -47.50
N SER A 54 -14.55 86.88 -46.92
CA SER A 54 -13.73 86.32 -45.84
C SER A 54 -14.56 86.06 -44.57
N VAL A 55 -15.38 87.03 -44.16
CA VAL A 55 -16.30 86.87 -43.02
C VAL A 55 -17.34 85.77 -43.29
N GLU A 56 -17.90 85.72 -44.50
CA GLU A 56 -18.82 84.65 -44.90
C GLU A 56 -18.14 83.26 -44.89
N ALA A 57 -16.88 83.16 -45.34
CA ALA A 57 -16.12 81.92 -45.30
C ALA A 57 -15.83 81.45 -43.86
N VAL A 58 -15.48 82.37 -42.95
CA VAL A 58 -15.30 82.07 -41.52
C VAL A 58 -16.62 81.63 -40.90
N ALA A 59 -17.72 82.36 -41.16
CA ALA A 59 -19.04 82.02 -40.65
C ALA A 59 -19.50 80.64 -41.12
N ASN A 60 -19.28 80.30 -42.39
CA ASN A 60 -19.59 78.98 -42.94
C ASN A 60 -18.73 77.88 -42.30
N SER A 61 -17.42 78.12 -42.14
CA SER A 61 -16.50 77.19 -41.47
C SER A 61 -16.91 76.93 -40.02
N GLU A 62 -17.27 77.99 -39.28
CA GLU A 62 -17.79 77.86 -37.92
C GLU A 62 -19.10 77.09 -37.88
N GLN A 63 -20.03 77.35 -38.80
CA GLN A 63 -21.30 76.63 -38.87
C GLN A 63 -21.09 75.14 -39.15
N GLU A 64 -20.18 74.79 -40.05
CA GLU A 64 -19.79 73.40 -40.33
C GLU A 64 -19.10 72.75 -39.12
N SER A 65 -18.21 73.47 -38.43
CA SER A 65 -17.56 72.99 -37.20
C SER A 65 -18.59 72.72 -36.10
N ARG A 66 -19.59 73.60 -35.93
CA ARG A 66 -20.72 73.39 -35.01
C ARG A 66 -21.55 72.16 -35.39
N LYS A 67 -21.91 72.00 -36.67
CA LYS A 67 -22.63 70.80 -37.16
C LYS A 67 -21.81 69.52 -36.89
N ARG A 68 -20.50 69.55 -37.14
CA ARG A 68 -19.59 68.42 -36.85
C ARG A 68 -19.56 68.09 -35.36
N ALA A 69 -19.46 69.09 -34.49
CA ALA A 69 -19.49 68.90 -33.04
C ALA A 69 -20.79 68.23 -32.57
N MET A 70 -21.94 68.70 -33.06
CA MET A 70 -23.25 68.09 -32.77
C MET A 70 -23.33 66.63 -33.23
N MET A 71 -22.81 66.32 -34.42
CA MET A 71 -22.76 64.94 -34.92
C MET A 71 -21.84 64.05 -34.09
N VAL A 72 -20.68 64.55 -33.66
CA VAL A 72 -19.76 63.81 -32.79
C VAL A 72 -20.42 63.50 -31.45
N ASP A 73 -21.13 64.45 -30.86
CA ASP A 73 -21.86 64.21 -29.61
C ASP A 73 -23.00 63.22 -29.79
N ARG A 74 -23.69 63.25 -30.94
CA ARG A 74 -24.68 62.21 -31.26
C ARG A 74 -24.06 60.83 -31.40
N ILE A 75 -22.89 60.70 -32.03
CA ILE A 75 -22.15 59.44 -32.13
C ILE A 75 -21.75 58.94 -30.74
N LYS A 76 -21.27 59.82 -29.85
CA LYS A 76 -20.95 59.45 -28.46
C LYS A 76 -22.18 58.90 -27.72
N GLN A 77 -23.32 59.58 -27.81
CA GLN A 77 -24.57 59.12 -27.21
C GLN A 77 -24.99 57.74 -27.75
N LEU A 78 -24.95 57.55 -29.08
CA LEU A 78 -25.27 56.25 -29.69
C LEU A 78 -24.28 55.16 -29.28
N THR A 79 -23.00 55.49 -29.10
CA THR A 79 -21.97 54.55 -28.65
C THR A 79 -22.22 54.10 -27.22
N ILE A 80 -22.59 55.03 -26.33
CA ILE A 80 -22.98 54.71 -24.95
C ILE A 80 -24.21 53.79 -24.95
N HIS A 81 -25.25 54.13 -25.72
CA HIS A 81 -26.46 53.32 -25.82
C HIS A 81 -26.18 51.91 -26.37
N LYS A 82 -25.32 51.80 -27.39
CA LYS A 82 -24.86 50.50 -27.91
C LYS A 82 -24.15 49.69 -26.83
N SER A 83 -23.30 50.31 -26.02
CA SER A 83 -22.62 49.64 -24.90
C SER A 83 -23.60 49.15 -23.84
N GLN A 84 -24.62 49.96 -23.51
CA GLN A 84 -25.67 49.58 -22.55
C GLN A 84 -26.47 48.38 -23.05
N ILE A 85 -26.94 48.41 -24.30
CA ILE A 85 -27.65 47.28 -24.92
C ILE A 85 -26.76 46.03 -24.94
N ASN A 86 -25.48 46.16 -25.28
CA ASN A 86 -24.57 45.01 -25.29
C ASN A 86 -24.37 44.41 -23.90
N ALA A 87 -24.28 45.24 -22.86
CA ALA A 87 -24.20 44.78 -21.48
C ALA A 87 -25.48 44.03 -21.06
N GLU A 88 -26.65 44.55 -21.44
CA GLU A 88 -27.94 43.89 -21.20
C GLU A 88 -28.05 42.55 -21.96
N ILE A 89 -27.62 42.51 -23.22
CA ILE A 89 -27.56 41.26 -24.00
C ILE A 89 -26.66 40.24 -23.32
N THR A 90 -25.50 40.64 -22.80
CA THR A 90 -24.60 39.71 -22.09
C THR A 90 -25.25 39.16 -20.82
N LYS A 91 -25.87 40.04 -20.01
CA LYS A 91 -26.61 39.62 -18.81
C LYS A 91 -27.74 38.66 -19.17
N LEU A 92 -28.54 38.96 -20.17
CA LEU A 92 -29.63 38.09 -20.62
C LEU A 92 -29.10 36.75 -21.14
N LYS A 93 -27.98 36.75 -21.88
CA LYS A 93 -27.34 35.50 -22.32
C LYS A 93 -26.89 34.63 -21.16
N GLU A 94 -26.38 35.21 -20.07
CA GLU A 94 -26.04 34.48 -18.85
C GLU A 94 -27.29 33.89 -18.19
N THR A 95 -28.35 34.68 -18.00
CA THR A 95 -29.61 34.16 -17.44
C THR A 95 -30.20 33.02 -18.26
N VAL A 96 -30.10 33.07 -19.59
CA VAL A 96 -30.53 31.98 -20.47
C VAL A 96 -29.69 30.72 -20.29
N LYS A 97 -28.38 30.84 -20.01
CA LYS A 97 -27.53 29.68 -19.69
C LYS A 97 -27.97 29.04 -18.38
N ASP A 98 -28.24 29.85 -17.36
CA ASP A 98 -28.70 29.36 -16.05
C ASP A 98 -30.05 28.66 -16.17
N TYR A 99 -31.01 29.25 -16.90
CA TYR A 99 -32.31 28.61 -17.14
C TYR A 99 -32.20 27.31 -17.95
N LYS A 100 -31.24 27.21 -18.89
CA LYS A 100 -30.96 25.94 -19.59
C LYS A 100 -30.39 24.89 -18.65
N TYR A 101 -29.49 25.29 -17.75
CA TYR A 101 -28.94 24.41 -16.73
C TYR A 101 -30.05 23.91 -15.77
N PHE A 102 -30.88 24.82 -15.27
CA PHE A 102 -32.02 24.44 -14.43
C PHE A 102 -33.01 23.53 -15.17
N LYS A 103 -33.31 23.80 -16.44
CA LYS A 103 -34.14 22.91 -17.26
C LYS A 103 -33.56 21.49 -17.33
N ALA A 104 -32.26 21.37 -17.63
CA ALA A 104 -31.59 20.06 -17.71
C ALA A 104 -31.56 19.33 -16.36
N PHE A 105 -31.37 20.08 -15.26
CA PHE A 105 -31.44 19.53 -13.91
C PHE A 105 -32.85 19.01 -13.60
N LEU A 106 -33.90 19.77 -13.91
CA LEU A 106 -35.28 19.34 -13.73
C LEU A 106 -35.60 18.11 -14.56
N GLU A 107 -35.14 18.04 -15.82
CA GLU A 107 -35.33 16.85 -16.66
C GLU A 107 -34.72 15.59 -16.03
N ARG A 108 -33.58 15.71 -15.32
CA ARG A 108 -32.93 14.60 -14.62
C ARG A 108 -33.65 14.16 -13.34
N LEU A 109 -34.38 15.07 -12.69
CA LEU A 109 -35.17 14.76 -11.50
C LEU A 109 -36.51 14.05 -11.82
N ILE A 110 -36.90 13.97 -13.10
CA ILE A 110 -38.14 13.29 -13.50
C ILE A 110 -37.99 11.77 -13.29
N PRO A 111 -38.94 11.10 -12.62
CA PRO A 111 -38.90 9.64 -12.43
C PRO A 111 -38.88 8.82 -13.74
N GLU A 112 -38.17 7.69 -13.73
CA GLU A 112 -37.80 6.85 -14.90
C GLU A 112 -38.84 5.82 -15.40
N PRO A 113 -40.15 6.12 -15.40
CA PRO A 113 -40.95 5.70 -16.56
C PRO A 113 -41.51 6.88 -17.35
N TYR A 114 -41.67 8.02 -16.70
CA TYR A 114 -42.25 9.21 -17.30
C TYR A 114 -41.23 9.98 -18.15
N ASN A 115 -39.96 10.01 -17.72
CA ASN A 115 -38.89 10.63 -18.49
C ASN A 115 -38.64 9.91 -19.82
N SER A 116 -38.52 8.59 -19.80
CA SER A 116 -38.26 7.78 -20.98
C SER A 116 -39.43 7.82 -21.97
N GLN A 117 -40.69 7.81 -21.51
CA GLN A 117 -41.87 8.01 -22.37
C GLN A 117 -41.89 9.40 -23.04
N ARG A 118 -41.52 10.46 -22.32
CA ARG A 118 -41.41 11.80 -22.90
C ARG A 118 -40.31 11.89 -23.96
N GLN A 119 -39.17 11.24 -23.70
CA GLN A 119 -38.06 11.19 -24.66
C GLN A 119 -38.45 10.44 -25.94
N THR A 120 -39.12 9.29 -25.84
CA THR A 120 -39.57 8.55 -27.02
C THR A 120 -40.57 9.35 -27.84
N ILE A 121 -41.55 10.01 -27.20
CA ILE A 121 -42.50 10.90 -27.88
C ILE A 121 -41.78 12.06 -28.58
N ARG A 122 -40.74 12.62 -27.95
CA ARG A 122 -39.95 13.72 -28.52
C ARG A 122 -39.16 13.25 -29.73
N ASP A 123 -38.55 12.07 -29.66
CA ASP A 123 -37.76 11.52 -30.75
C ASP A 123 -38.65 11.05 -31.91
N ASP A 124 -39.83 10.49 -31.63
CA ASP A 124 -40.84 10.17 -32.64
C ASP A 124 -41.33 11.42 -33.38
N LYS A 125 -41.61 12.51 -32.66
CA LYS A 125 -41.96 13.82 -33.26
C LYS A 125 -40.82 14.37 -34.14
N LYS A 126 -39.57 14.27 -33.70
CA LYS A 126 -38.40 14.69 -34.50
C LYS A 126 -38.26 13.85 -35.77
N GLN A 127 -38.43 12.54 -35.67
CA GLN A 127 -38.37 11.64 -36.82
C GLN A 127 -39.51 11.90 -37.80
N LEU A 128 -40.73 12.16 -37.33
CA LEU A 128 -41.87 12.53 -38.17
C LEU A 128 -41.60 13.84 -38.93
N LYS A 129 -41.09 14.88 -38.25
CA LYS A 129 -40.71 16.15 -38.89
C LYS A 129 -39.59 15.95 -39.93
N TYR A 130 -38.60 15.10 -39.65
CA TYR A 130 -37.53 14.78 -40.60
C TYR A 130 -38.07 14.07 -41.84
N LYS A 131 -38.95 13.07 -41.66
CA LYS A 131 -39.65 12.38 -42.76
C LYS A 131 -40.51 13.34 -43.59
N GLN A 132 -41.19 14.28 -42.96
CA GLN A 132 -42.02 15.29 -43.63
C GLN A 132 -41.17 16.27 -44.46
N LYS A 133 -40.02 16.73 -43.91
CA LYS A 133 -39.06 17.55 -44.67
C LYS A 133 -38.45 16.80 -45.85
N PHE A 134 -38.12 15.52 -45.68
CA PHE A 134 -37.58 14.67 -46.75
C PHE A 134 -38.61 14.42 -47.87
N GLN A 135 -39.90 14.25 -47.52
CA GLN A 135 -40.99 14.16 -48.50
C GLN A 135 -41.19 15.46 -49.28
N LEU A 136 -41.13 16.63 -48.63
CA LEU A 136 -41.23 17.93 -49.31
C LEU A 136 -40.05 18.18 -50.27
N GLN A 137 -38.85 17.73 -49.92
CA GLN A 137 -37.67 17.86 -50.78
C GLN A 137 -37.75 16.96 -52.02
N ASN A 138 -38.32 15.76 -51.90
CA ASN A 138 -38.53 14.84 -53.03
C ASN A 138 -39.62 15.29 -54.03
N ILE A 139 -40.54 16.18 -53.63
CA ILE A 139 -41.56 16.73 -54.53
C ILE A 139 -40.96 17.82 -55.46
N ILE A 140 -39.90 18.50 -55.03
CA ILE A 140 -39.23 19.56 -55.80
C ILE A 140 -38.29 18.97 -56.88
N SER A 141 -37.85 17.72 -56.75
CA SER A 141 -36.96 17.04 -57.68
C SER A 141 -37.67 15.93 -58.48
N LYS A 142 -38.66 16.29 -59.30
CA LYS A 142 -39.11 15.48 -60.45
C LYS A 142 -38.68 16.18 -61.76
N PRO A 143 -37.95 15.51 -62.66
CA PRO A 143 -37.50 16.13 -63.91
C PRO A 143 -38.61 16.07 -64.95
N SER A 144 -39.12 17.22 -65.39
CA SER A 144 -39.88 17.31 -66.63
C SER A 144 -38.90 17.53 -67.79
N SER A 145 -38.66 16.46 -68.52
CA SER A 145 -38.08 16.45 -69.86
C SER A 145 -38.97 17.21 -70.85
N ILE A 146 -38.40 18.15 -71.61
CA ILE A 146 -38.56 18.32 -73.07
C ILE A 146 -37.47 19.31 -73.55
N ALA A 147 -36.79 18.90 -74.62
CA ALA A 147 -35.74 19.58 -75.39
C ALA A 147 -36.19 20.96 -75.93
N SER A 148 -35.31 21.89 -76.32
CA SER A 148 -34.31 21.69 -77.39
C SER A 148 -33.31 22.83 -77.57
N ASN A 149 -32.19 22.43 -78.18
CA ASN A 149 -31.24 23.17 -79.02
C ASN A 149 -30.01 23.86 -78.41
N GLU A 150 -28.88 23.13 -78.52
CA GLU A 150 -27.71 23.43 -79.39
C GLU A 150 -26.96 24.77 -79.19
N ASN A 151 -25.62 24.87 -79.12
CA ASN A 151 -24.56 24.02 -79.65
C ASN A 151 -23.24 24.23 -78.89
N SER A 152 -22.50 23.13 -78.74
CA SER A 152 -21.06 22.94 -79.00
C SER A 152 -20.03 23.99 -78.51
N VAL A 153 -19.13 23.59 -77.60
CA VAL A 153 -17.76 23.08 -77.92
C VAL A 153 -16.99 22.94 -76.59
N ARG A 154 -16.59 21.70 -76.29
CA ARG A 154 -15.52 21.40 -75.32
C ARG A 154 -14.16 21.67 -75.98
N ARG A 155 -13.20 22.28 -75.27
CA ARG A 155 -11.85 21.71 -75.11
C ARG A 155 -11.05 22.37 -73.97
N PRO A 156 -10.06 21.64 -73.38
CA PRO A 156 -9.45 21.93 -72.09
C PRO A 156 -7.99 22.41 -72.19
N SER A 157 -7.34 22.57 -71.02
CA SER A 157 -5.90 22.80 -70.76
C SER A 157 -5.46 24.27 -70.88
N PHE A 158 -4.51 24.81 -70.10
CA PHE A 158 -3.20 24.26 -69.75
C PHE A 158 -2.61 24.99 -68.52
N VAL A 159 -1.64 24.33 -67.89
CA VAL A 159 -0.95 24.71 -66.66
C VAL A 159 0.32 25.53 -66.99
N ILE A 160 0.83 26.28 -66.01
CA ILE A 160 2.22 26.78 -65.88
C ILE A 160 2.54 28.09 -66.63
N THR A 161 2.83 29.15 -65.87
CA THR A 161 4.18 29.73 -65.79
C THR A 161 4.28 30.78 -64.68
N LYS A 162 5.05 30.46 -63.64
CA LYS A 162 5.70 31.45 -62.77
C LYS A 162 6.85 32.08 -63.56
N ARG A 163 6.91 33.41 -63.65
CA ARG A 163 8.18 34.14 -63.67
C ARG A 163 8.05 35.46 -62.91
N SER A 164 9.04 35.64 -62.06
CA SER A 164 9.41 36.76 -61.21
C SER A 164 9.69 38.05 -61.98
N SER A 165 9.36 39.20 -61.39
CA SER A 165 10.36 40.27 -61.21
C SER A 165 9.90 41.27 -60.15
N LEU A 166 10.86 41.67 -59.32
CA LEU A 166 10.76 42.54 -58.16
C LEU A 166 10.51 44.01 -58.56
N ARG A 167 9.78 44.74 -57.72
CA ARG A 167 10.00 46.18 -57.54
C ARG A 167 9.87 46.54 -56.05
N PRO A 168 10.69 47.46 -55.53
CA PRO A 168 10.82 47.70 -54.10
C PRO A 168 9.88 48.79 -53.61
N THR A 169 9.51 48.63 -52.33
CA THR A 169 9.31 49.64 -51.28
C THR A 169 8.95 51.08 -51.71
N THR A 170 7.82 51.59 -51.24
CA THR A 170 7.78 52.74 -50.31
C THR A 170 6.35 53.01 -49.81
N ASN A 171 6.29 53.20 -48.49
CA ASN A 171 5.42 54.12 -47.73
C ASN A 171 3.93 53.79 -47.53
N LYS A 172 3.72 53.19 -46.35
CA LYS A 172 2.61 53.37 -45.40
C LYS A 172 1.86 54.71 -45.54
N THR A 173 0.57 54.62 -45.78
CA THR A 173 -0.46 55.43 -45.11
C THR A 173 -1.66 54.53 -44.82
N LEU A 174 -2.07 54.51 -43.56
CA LEU A 174 -3.18 53.73 -43.02
C LEU A 174 -4.51 54.36 -43.47
N SER A 175 -5.24 53.66 -44.33
CA SER A 175 -6.67 53.88 -44.53
C SER A 175 -7.42 52.62 -44.11
N VAL A 176 -8.19 52.77 -43.05
CA VAL A 176 -9.17 51.80 -42.56
C VAL A 176 -10.35 51.87 -43.53
N GLU A 177 -10.39 51.00 -44.52
CA GLU A 177 -11.59 50.75 -45.31
C GLU A 177 -12.19 49.40 -44.93
N SER A 178 -13.40 49.54 -44.40
CA SER A 178 -14.39 48.54 -44.04
C SER A 178 -14.68 47.57 -45.18
N LYS A 179 -14.05 46.39 -45.15
CA LYS A 179 -14.61 45.20 -45.76
C LYS A 179 -15.75 44.69 -44.87
N LEU A 180 -16.98 45.16 -45.12
CA LEU A 180 -18.17 44.38 -44.78
C LEU A 180 -18.17 43.10 -45.63
N SER A 181 -17.38 42.13 -45.20
CA SER A 181 -17.54 40.76 -45.62
C SER A 181 -18.82 40.25 -44.95
N ARG A 182 -19.91 40.24 -45.72
CA ARG A 182 -21.15 39.56 -45.35
C ARG A 182 -20.88 38.05 -45.35
N GLN A 183 -20.18 37.58 -44.32
CA GLN A 183 -20.19 36.18 -43.95
C GLN A 183 -21.59 35.91 -43.38
N ILE A 184 -22.48 35.46 -44.24
CA ILE A 184 -23.62 34.65 -43.82
C ILE A 184 -23.00 33.35 -43.34
N THR A 185 -22.58 33.33 -42.08
CA THR A 185 -22.48 32.09 -41.33
C THR A 185 -23.86 31.45 -41.39
N PRO A 186 -24.02 30.19 -41.83
CA PRO A 186 -25.23 29.44 -41.57
C PRO A 186 -25.48 29.51 -40.07
N TYR A 187 -26.40 30.38 -39.67
CA TYR A 187 -26.96 30.38 -38.34
C TYR A 187 -27.63 29.02 -38.25
N GLU A 188 -27.00 28.08 -37.56
CA GLU A 188 -27.70 26.91 -37.08
C GLU A 188 -28.82 27.42 -36.18
N SER A 189 -29.98 27.65 -36.81
CA SER A 189 -31.27 27.63 -36.14
C SER A 189 -31.48 26.20 -35.65
N SER A 190 -30.78 25.87 -34.57
CA SER A 190 -31.15 24.79 -33.69
C SER A 190 -32.43 25.24 -32.98
N SER A 191 -33.55 24.89 -33.63
CA SER A 191 -34.78 24.46 -33.00
C SER A 191 -35.27 25.31 -31.82
N SER A 192 -35.70 26.53 -32.10
CA SER A 192 -36.46 27.36 -31.14
C SER A 192 -37.98 27.14 -31.28
N GLU A 193 -38.43 25.89 -31.37
CA GLU A 193 -39.85 25.50 -31.36
C GLU A 193 -40.01 24.16 -30.60
N ASP A 194 -39.67 24.17 -29.31
CA ASP A 194 -40.03 23.13 -28.31
C ASP A 194 -40.68 23.83 -27.09
N SER A 195 -41.47 24.88 -27.33
CA SER A 195 -42.13 25.67 -26.27
C SER A 195 -43.38 25.00 -25.70
N ASP A 196 -43.86 23.91 -26.30
CA ASP A 196 -45.12 23.25 -25.95
C ASP A 196 -44.90 21.91 -25.22
N GLU A 197 -43.75 21.73 -24.57
CA GLU A 197 -43.51 20.56 -23.71
C GLU A 197 -44.01 20.87 -22.30
N GLU A 198 -45.05 20.15 -21.88
CA GLU A 198 -45.62 20.28 -20.56
C GLU A 198 -44.56 20.00 -19.47
N ILE A 199 -44.29 20.99 -18.64
CA ILE A 199 -43.34 20.90 -17.51
C ILE A 199 -43.96 19.97 -16.46
N TYR A 200 -43.20 18.95 -16.03
CA TYR A 200 -43.64 17.94 -15.06
C TYR A 200 -43.88 18.53 -13.68
N PHE A 201 -42.90 19.28 -13.16
CA PHE A 201 -43.02 19.96 -11.87
C PHE A 201 -43.86 21.21 -11.98
N LYS A 202 -45.00 21.24 -11.28
CA LYS A 202 -45.92 22.39 -11.27
C LYS A 202 -45.64 23.36 -10.12
N ASP A 203 -45.21 22.81 -8.97
CA ASP A 203 -44.89 23.59 -7.77
C ASP A 203 -43.41 23.42 -7.37
N PRO A 204 -42.73 24.50 -6.94
CA PRO A 204 -41.32 24.44 -6.52
C PRO A 204 -41.11 23.56 -5.27
N ILE A 205 -42.15 23.40 -4.46
CA ILE A 205 -42.11 22.57 -3.24
C ILE A 205 -41.81 21.10 -3.60
N GLN A 206 -42.27 20.61 -4.75
CA GLN A 206 -42.05 19.22 -5.17
C GLN A 206 -40.55 18.90 -5.30
N ILE A 207 -39.77 19.84 -5.84
CA ILE A 207 -38.32 19.71 -6.00
C ILE A 207 -37.62 19.76 -4.64
N LEU A 208 -38.05 20.67 -3.76
CA LEU A 208 -37.50 20.78 -2.41
C LEU A 208 -37.77 19.53 -1.58
N THR A 209 -38.94 18.91 -1.74
CA THR A 209 -39.25 17.62 -1.10
C THR A 209 -38.33 16.53 -1.62
N ILE A 210 -38.15 16.41 -2.94
CA ILE A 210 -37.22 15.42 -3.53
C ILE A 210 -35.79 15.63 -3.01
N LEU A 211 -35.32 16.88 -2.92
CA LEU A 211 -33.99 17.18 -2.38
C LEU A 211 -33.88 16.79 -0.91
N ARG A 212 -34.90 17.08 -0.08
CA ARG A 212 -34.94 16.65 1.32
C ARG A 212 -34.93 15.13 1.46
N ASP A 213 -35.70 14.43 0.64
CA ASP A 213 -35.74 12.96 0.66
C ASP A 213 -34.38 12.38 0.21
N LEU A 214 -33.72 12.99 -0.78
CA LEU A 214 -32.36 12.64 -1.19
C LEU A 214 -31.32 12.93 -0.09
N GLU A 215 -31.45 14.04 0.62
CA GLU A 215 -30.61 14.35 1.78
C GLU A 215 -30.81 13.33 2.89
N GLU A 216 -32.06 13.01 3.23
CA GLU A 216 -32.38 12.02 4.27
C GLU A 216 -31.89 10.62 3.90
N THR A 217 -32.11 10.18 2.66
CA THR A 217 -31.60 8.89 2.17
C THR A 217 -30.08 8.84 2.14
N ASN A 218 -29.41 9.92 1.72
CA ASN A 218 -27.94 10.01 1.78
C ASN A 218 -27.42 9.94 3.22
N LEU A 219 -28.07 10.64 4.16
CA LEU A 219 -27.69 10.59 5.58
C LEU A 219 -27.90 9.18 6.16
N ARG A 220 -29.02 8.53 5.85
CA ARG A 220 -29.27 7.13 6.24
C ARG A 220 -28.24 6.17 5.64
N LEU A 221 -27.84 6.38 4.38
CA LEU A 221 -26.82 5.56 3.73
C LEU A 221 -25.45 5.74 4.40
N ILE A 222 -25.08 6.99 4.72
CA ILE A 222 -23.83 7.29 5.44
C ILE A 222 -23.84 6.60 6.82
N GLN A 223 -24.95 6.70 7.55
CA GLN A 223 -25.10 6.03 8.83
C GLN A 223 -24.98 4.51 8.71
N HIS A 224 -25.66 3.89 7.74
CA HIS A 224 -25.54 2.45 7.49
C HIS A 224 -24.11 2.03 7.12
N CYS A 225 -23.40 2.83 6.33
CA CYS A 225 -21.99 2.59 6.03
C CYS A 225 -21.13 2.63 7.30
N GLN A 226 -21.34 3.62 8.18
CA GLN A 226 -20.63 3.71 9.46
C GLN A 226 -20.93 2.52 10.38
N GLU A 227 -22.20 2.15 10.55
CA GLU A 227 -22.60 1.00 11.37
C GLU A 227 -22.02 -0.32 10.82
N SER A 228 -21.94 -0.46 9.49
CA SER A 228 -21.30 -1.59 8.85
C SER A 228 -19.79 -1.60 9.05
N ASP A 229 -19.12 -0.44 8.97
CA ASP A 229 -17.68 -0.31 9.22
C ASP A 229 -17.34 -0.66 10.68
N ASP A 230 -18.11 -0.15 11.64
CA ASP A 230 -17.98 -0.49 13.06
C ASP A 230 -18.16 -2.01 13.29
N SER A 231 -19.16 -2.61 12.63
CA SER A 231 -19.39 -4.06 12.70
C SER A 231 -18.20 -4.87 12.16
N VAL A 232 -17.60 -4.42 11.06
CA VAL A 232 -16.40 -5.03 10.49
C VAL A 232 -15.20 -4.86 11.42
N GLU A 233 -15.06 -3.71 12.08
CA GLU A 233 -13.99 -3.49 13.06
C GLU A 233 -14.12 -4.40 14.27
N ILE A 234 -15.33 -4.57 14.81
CA ILE A 234 -15.60 -5.53 15.90
C ILE A 234 -15.23 -6.95 15.47
N LEU A 235 -15.64 -7.38 14.27
CA LEU A 235 -15.30 -8.71 13.74
C LEU A 235 -13.79 -8.88 13.56
N ARG A 236 -13.09 -7.85 13.08
CA ARG A 236 -11.61 -7.88 12.96
C ARG A 236 -10.95 -8.04 14.32
N ASN A 237 -11.40 -7.31 15.33
CA ASN A 237 -10.86 -7.42 16.68
C ASN A 237 -11.09 -8.81 17.26
N GLN A 238 -12.28 -9.38 17.10
CA GLN A 238 -12.56 -10.77 17.50
C GLN A 238 -11.67 -11.77 16.77
N VAL A 239 -11.48 -11.61 15.46
CA VAL A 239 -10.57 -12.48 14.69
C VAL A 239 -9.13 -12.36 15.23
N ASN A 240 -8.63 -11.15 15.46
CA ASN A 240 -7.28 -10.96 15.99
C ASN A 240 -7.12 -11.59 17.37
N GLU A 241 -8.10 -11.42 18.28
CA GLU A 241 -8.10 -12.07 19.59
C GLU A 241 -8.06 -13.61 19.46
N THR A 242 -8.85 -14.19 18.56
CA THR A 242 -8.83 -15.64 18.33
C THR A 242 -7.50 -16.11 17.76
N VAL A 243 -6.89 -15.36 16.84
CA VAL A 243 -5.57 -15.66 16.27
C VAL A 243 -4.51 -15.63 17.38
N ASP A 244 -4.51 -14.60 18.23
CA ASP A 244 -3.57 -14.50 19.35
C ASP A 244 -3.70 -15.67 20.35
N ILE A 245 -4.92 -16.16 20.57
CA ILE A 245 -5.16 -17.35 21.41
C ILE A 245 -4.60 -18.59 20.73
N TYR A 246 -4.89 -18.79 19.44
CA TYR A 246 -4.37 -19.94 18.71
C TYR A 246 -2.84 -19.92 18.60
N ASP A 247 -2.21 -18.76 18.43
CA ASP A 247 -0.77 -18.62 18.39
C ASP A 247 -0.12 -19.01 19.74
N LYS A 248 -0.77 -18.64 20.86
CA LYS A 248 -0.33 -19.10 22.20
C LYS A 248 -0.47 -20.62 22.33
N ASP A 249 -1.58 -21.20 21.90
CA ASP A 249 -1.82 -22.64 21.97
C ASP A 249 -0.84 -23.41 21.07
N ILE A 250 -0.56 -22.91 19.86
CA ILE A 250 0.45 -23.47 18.95
C ILE A 250 1.84 -23.38 19.60
N HIS A 251 2.17 -22.27 20.26
CA HIS A 251 3.43 -22.12 20.96
C HIS A 251 3.59 -23.14 22.09
N ILE A 252 2.56 -23.30 22.93
CA ILE A 252 2.54 -24.31 24.00
C ILE A 252 2.70 -25.71 23.40
N LEU A 253 1.92 -26.05 22.36
CA LEU A 253 2.00 -27.36 21.73
C LEU A 253 3.38 -27.64 21.12
N SER A 254 4.00 -26.62 20.51
CA SER A 254 5.37 -26.70 20.00
C SER A 254 6.37 -26.94 21.13
N GLN A 255 6.24 -26.24 22.26
CA GLN A 255 7.07 -26.45 23.44
C GLN A 255 6.92 -27.89 23.97
N HIS A 256 5.70 -28.39 24.11
CA HIS A 256 5.43 -29.78 24.50
C HIS A 256 6.03 -30.78 23.50
N GLN A 257 5.94 -30.50 22.21
CA GLN A 257 6.55 -31.35 21.17
C GLN A 257 8.07 -31.40 21.31
N THR A 258 8.73 -30.26 21.56
CA THR A 258 10.19 -30.22 21.77
C THR A 258 10.60 -30.95 23.05
N PHE A 259 9.84 -30.80 24.13
CA PHE A 259 10.06 -31.50 25.39
C PHE A 259 9.95 -33.02 25.22
N LEU A 260 8.85 -33.49 24.62
CA LEU A 260 8.64 -34.92 24.38
C LEU A 260 9.69 -35.52 23.45
N LYS A 261 10.10 -34.79 22.39
CA LYS A 261 11.22 -35.21 21.54
C LYS A 261 12.51 -35.35 22.34
N GLY A 262 12.84 -34.36 23.17
CA GLY A 262 14.01 -34.41 24.05
C GLY A 262 13.98 -35.59 25.02
N ALA A 263 12.82 -35.87 25.64
CA ALA A 263 12.65 -37.02 26.52
C ALA A 263 12.81 -38.36 25.77
N ILE A 264 12.25 -38.47 24.57
CA ILE A 264 12.41 -39.67 23.71
C ILE A 264 13.88 -39.87 23.35
N ASP A 265 14.59 -38.81 22.98
CA ASP A 265 15.99 -38.90 22.58
C ASP A 265 16.88 -39.27 23.78
N ALA A 266 16.62 -38.71 24.97
CA ALA A 266 17.29 -39.10 26.21
C ALA A 266 17.06 -40.58 26.55
N GLU A 267 15.81 -41.07 26.44
CA GLU A 267 15.47 -42.46 26.72
C GLU A 267 16.09 -43.42 25.69
N LYS A 268 16.15 -43.00 24.41
CA LYS A 268 16.88 -43.73 23.36
C LYS A 268 18.37 -43.82 23.65
N SER A 269 19.02 -42.71 24.04
CA SER A 269 20.44 -42.71 24.42
C SER A 269 20.69 -43.61 25.64
N LYS A 270 19.79 -43.60 26.63
CA LYS A 270 19.87 -44.48 27.80
C LYS A 270 19.71 -45.95 27.42
N THR A 271 18.75 -46.26 26.53
CA THR A 271 18.55 -47.62 26.00
C THR A 271 19.76 -48.10 25.22
N GLN A 272 20.34 -47.23 24.38
CA GLN A 272 21.58 -47.53 23.65
C GLN A 272 22.74 -47.78 24.62
N TYR A 273 22.90 -46.91 25.63
CA TYR A 273 23.93 -47.09 26.66
C TYR A 273 23.77 -48.43 27.39
N PHE A 274 22.57 -48.79 27.85
CA PHE A 274 22.34 -50.09 28.49
C PHE A 274 22.54 -51.26 27.54
N SER A 275 22.17 -51.12 26.27
CA SER A 275 22.43 -52.15 25.26
C SER A 275 23.93 -52.39 25.06
N LEU A 276 24.74 -51.33 25.00
CA LEU A 276 26.20 -51.47 24.95
C LEU A 276 26.73 -52.07 26.25
N SER A 277 26.32 -51.54 27.40
CA SER A 277 26.75 -52.06 28.70
C SER A 277 26.40 -53.54 28.86
N MET A 278 25.20 -53.96 28.45
CA MET A 278 24.79 -55.36 28.46
C MET A 278 25.64 -56.21 27.49
N SER A 279 26.00 -55.67 26.32
CA SER A 279 26.95 -56.32 25.41
C SER A 279 28.33 -56.50 26.07
N ASP A 280 28.83 -55.50 26.79
CA ASP A 280 30.11 -55.58 27.51
C ASP A 280 30.05 -56.62 28.65
N PHE A 281 28.94 -56.69 29.39
CA PHE A 281 28.71 -57.71 30.43
C PHE A 281 28.64 -59.13 29.86
N LEU A 282 27.98 -59.31 28.71
CA LEU A 282 27.93 -60.59 27.99
C LEU A 282 29.32 -60.98 27.47
N PHE A 283 30.10 -60.03 26.95
CA PHE A 283 31.48 -60.26 26.50
C PHE A 283 32.41 -60.67 27.66
N ALA A 284 32.21 -60.10 28.85
CA ALA A 284 32.95 -60.46 30.06
C ALA A 284 32.60 -61.85 30.64
N GLY A 285 31.69 -62.61 30.02
CA GLY A 285 31.41 -64.01 30.37
C GLY A 285 30.42 -64.20 31.52
N TYR A 286 29.71 -63.15 31.93
CA TYR A 286 28.65 -63.26 32.93
C TYR A 286 27.36 -63.78 32.29
N ASN A 287 27.07 -65.07 32.51
CA ASN A 287 25.81 -65.66 32.05
C ASN A 287 24.65 -65.15 32.91
N SER A 288 23.60 -64.61 32.28
CA SER A 288 22.40 -64.08 32.98
C SER A 288 21.77 -65.10 33.94
N GLU A 289 21.83 -66.39 33.60
CA GLU A 289 21.30 -67.46 34.45
C GLU A 289 22.11 -67.65 35.74
N GLN A 290 23.44 -67.51 35.69
CA GLN A 290 24.29 -67.62 36.87
C GLN A 290 24.07 -66.45 37.84
N GLN A 291 23.89 -65.24 37.32
CA GLN A 291 23.57 -64.07 38.16
C GLN A 291 22.19 -64.19 38.82
N LYS A 292 21.19 -64.73 38.10
CA LYS A 292 19.87 -65.01 38.68
C LYS A 292 19.93 -66.05 39.80
N LEU A 293 20.76 -67.08 39.64
CA LEU A 293 20.96 -68.08 40.69
C LEU A 293 21.57 -67.44 41.94
N VAL A 294 22.67 -66.70 41.81
CA VAL A 294 23.30 -66.00 42.94
C VAL A 294 22.34 -65.00 43.60
N LEU A 295 21.55 -64.27 42.81
CA LEU A 295 20.57 -63.32 43.35
C LEU A 295 19.44 -64.02 44.11
N ASN A 296 19.00 -65.19 43.64
CA ASN A 296 18.01 -66.02 44.33
C ASN A 296 18.58 -66.61 45.63
N ASP A 297 19.82 -67.10 45.61
CA ASP A 297 20.50 -67.62 46.80
C ASP A 297 20.62 -66.51 47.87
N LEU A 298 21.00 -65.30 47.45
CA LEU A 298 21.05 -64.14 48.34
C LEU A 298 19.65 -63.72 48.83
N HIS A 299 18.63 -63.77 47.96
CA HIS A 299 17.24 -63.52 48.37
C HIS A 299 16.81 -64.51 49.45
N GLU A 300 17.12 -65.79 49.30
CA GLU A 300 16.81 -66.84 50.28
C GLU A 300 17.49 -66.54 51.63
N ILE A 301 18.79 -66.25 51.64
CA ILE A 301 19.52 -65.87 52.87
C ILE A 301 18.90 -64.62 53.53
N ILE A 302 18.58 -63.59 52.74
CA ILE A 302 17.96 -62.36 53.27
C ILE A 302 16.56 -62.66 53.84
N THR A 303 15.79 -63.56 53.22
CA THR A 303 14.48 -63.97 53.75
C THR A 303 14.60 -64.71 55.07
N GLU A 304 15.62 -65.56 55.24
CA GLU A 304 15.90 -66.24 56.51
C GLU A 304 16.21 -65.23 57.62
N VAL A 305 17.14 -64.30 57.36
CA VAL A 305 17.51 -63.26 58.33
C VAL A 305 16.32 -62.35 58.65
N TYR A 306 15.50 -61.98 57.67
CA TYR A 306 14.31 -61.16 57.87
C TYR A 306 13.28 -61.86 58.78
N ARG A 307 13.05 -63.16 58.56
CA ARG A 307 12.16 -63.98 59.40
C ARG A 307 12.64 -64.04 60.84
N ASP A 308 13.94 -64.28 61.04
CA ASP A 308 14.54 -64.41 62.36
C ASP A 308 14.56 -63.08 63.13
N THR A 309 14.91 -61.99 62.43
CA THR A 309 15.08 -60.68 63.05
C THR A 309 13.74 -59.99 63.30
N ILE A 310 12.81 -59.94 62.35
CA ILE A 310 11.64 -59.04 62.41
C ILE A 310 10.35 -59.77 62.80
N ARG A 311 10.24 -61.09 62.57
CA ARG A 311 9.06 -61.94 62.92
C ARG A 311 7.70 -61.30 62.56
N LYS A 312 7.62 -60.60 61.43
CA LYS A 312 6.36 -60.09 60.85
C LYS A 312 5.77 -61.11 59.86
N SER A 313 4.48 -60.95 59.52
CA SER A 313 3.75 -61.79 58.56
C SER A 313 4.48 -61.88 57.22
N ASP A 314 4.51 -63.08 56.62
CA ASP A 314 5.10 -63.41 55.31
C ASP A 314 4.46 -62.57 54.18
N THR A 315 4.86 -61.31 54.09
CA THR A 315 4.51 -60.43 52.99
C THR A 315 5.58 -60.62 51.93
N PRO A 316 5.24 -60.82 50.64
CA PRO A 316 6.24 -60.98 49.60
C PRO A 316 6.94 -59.63 49.35
N LEU A 317 7.96 -59.33 50.15
CA LEU A 317 8.82 -58.15 50.01
C LEU A 317 10.01 -58.46 49.10
N SER A 318 10.49 -57.44 48.38
CA SER A 318 11.73 -57.54 47.61
C SER A 318 12.94 -57.66 48.55
N SER A 319 14.04 -58.31 48.12
CA SER A 319 15.29 -58.42 48.91
C SER A 319 15.76 -57.08 49.46
N ILE A 320 15.67 -56.02 48.64
CA ILE A 320 16.09 -54.66 49.03
C ILE A 320 15.20 -54.08 50.12
N GLN A 321 13.89 -54.32 50.03
CA GLN A 321 12.93 -53.86 51.03
C GLN A 321 13.12 -54.60 52.35
N MET A 322 13.37 -55.92 52.30
CA MET A 322 13.71 -56.71 53.50
C MET A 322 15.00 -56.22 54.16
N LEU A 323 16.05 -55.96 53.37
CA LEU A 323 17.30 -55.41 53.89
C LEU A 323 17.11 -54.03 54.55
N TYR A 324 16.32 -53.15 53.93
CA TYR A 324 16.01 -51.85 54.50
C TYR A 324 15.33 -51.97 55.87
N GLU A 325 14.34 -52.86 56.01
CA GLU A 325 13.68 -53.06 57.31
C GLU A 325 14.62 -53.68 58.37
N ILE A 326 15.53 -54.58 57.96
CA ILE A 326 16.57 -55.13 58.85
C ILE A 326 17.50 -54.01 59.31
N GLU A 327 17.91 -53.12 58.42
CA GLU A 327 18.78 -51.97 58.71
C GLU A 327 18.10 -50.99 59.68
N VAL A 328 16.82 -50.66 59.44
CA VAL A 328 16.04 -49.82 60.37
C VAL A 328 15.97 -50.47 61.75
N LYS A 329 15.66 -51.77 61.82
CA LYS A 329 15.63 -52.47 63.12
C LYS A 329 17.00 -52.51 63.80
N LEU A 330 18.07 -52.69 63.04
CA LEU A 330 19.44 -52.70 63.57
C LEU A 330 19.81 -51.33 64.13
N THR A 331 19.49 -50.27 63.41
CA THR A 331 19.73 -48.88 63.86
C THR A 331 18.93 -48.55 65.12
N ASP A 332 17.65 -48.92 65.19
CA ASP A 332 16.82 -48.77 66.40
C ASP A 332 17.45 -49.47 67.62
N LEU A 333 17.92 -50.72 67.43
CA LEU A 333 18.56 -51.48 68.51
C LEU A 333 19.88 -50.86 68.96
N LEU A 334 20.66 -50.31 68.03
CA LEU A 334 21.89 -49.59 68.35
C LEU A 334 21.62 -48.29 69.11
N GLU A 335 20.56 -47.56 68.77
CA GLU A 335 20.14 -46.36 69.50
C GLU A 335 19.73 -46.70 70.93
N ILE A 336 18.91 -47.74 71.12
CA ILE A 336 18.54 -48.23 72.45
C ILE A 336 19.78 -48.63 73.26
N LEU A 337 20.75 -49.30 72.63
CA LEU A 337 22.01 -49.71 73.27
C LEU A 337 22.81 -48.51 73.80
N GLN A 338 22.75 -47.35 73.13
CA GLN A 338 23.44 -46.13 73.57
C GLN A 338 22.77 -45.45 74.77
N THR A 339 21.49 -45.71 75.03
CA THR A 339 20.76 -45.13 76.18
C THR A 339 20.94 -45.90 77.48
N LEU A 340 21.44 -47.14 77.41
CA LEU A 340 21.64 -48.03 78.56
C LEU A 340 22.96 -47.72 79.30
N PRO A 341 23.09 -48.02 80.60
CA PRO A 341 24.30 -47.79 81.37
C PRO A 341 25.51 -48.53 80.78
N GLU A 342 26.61 -47.83 80.52
CA GLU A 342 27.80 -48.42 79.87
C GLU A 342 28.40 -49.60 80.65
N ASP A 343 28.35 -49.58 81.99
CA ASP A 343 28.92 -50.63 82.84
C ASP A 343 28.20 -51.97 82.65
N GLU A 344 26.86 -51.98 82.71
CA GLU A 344 26.04 -53.19 82.52
C GLU A 344 26.13 -53.71 81.08
N VAL A 345 26.17 -52.79 80.09
CA VAL A 345 26.32 -53.15 78.68
C VAL A 345 27.68 -53.80 78.42
N ASN A 346 28.75 -53.31 79.06
CA ASN A 346 30.09 -53.87 78.92
C ASN A 346 30.22 -55.26 79.56
N GLU A 347 29.58 -55.51 80.70
CA GLU A 347 29.52 -56.84 81.31
C GLU A 347 28.79 -57.85 80.42
N VAL A 348 27.63 -57.47 79.88
CA VAL A 348 26.85 -58.32 78.97
C VAL A 348 27.60 -58.57 77.66
N LYS A 349 28.29 -57.56 77.10
CA LYS A 349 29.17 -57.72 75.93
C LYS A 349 30.30 -58.72 76.20
N GLN A 350 30.99 -58.58 77.33
CA GLN A 350 32.04 -59.53 77.72
C GLN A 350 31.49 -60.95 77.92
N ALA A 351 30.31 -61.11 78.52
CA ALA A 351 29.66 -62.40 78.69
C ALA A 351 29.29 -63.03 77.34
N LYS A 352 28.68 -62.27 76.42
CA LYS A 352 28.36 -62.69 75.05
C LYS A 352 29.62 -63.05 74.25
N GLU A 353 30.69 -62.28 74.41
CA GLU A 353 31.96 -62.57 73.73
C GLU A 353 32.63 -63.83 74.29
N ILE A 354 32.55 -64.07 75.61
CA ILE A 354 33.00 -65.31 76.23
C ILE A 354 32.17 -66.50 75.71
N GLU A 355 30.85 -66.37 75.64
CA GLU A 355 29.93 -67.39 75.10
C GLU A 355 30.25 -67.70 73.63
N HIS A 356 30.42 -66.69 72.78
CA HIS A 356 30.79 -66.87 71.38
C HIS A 356 32.16 -67.54 71.23
N ARG A 357 33.16 -67.14 72.02
CA ARG A 357 34.47 -67.79 72.06
C ARG A 357 34.37 -69.24 72.54
N GLN A 358 33.42 -69.58 73.41
CA GLN A 358 33.15 -70.96 73.82
C GLN A 358 32.51 -71.75 72.67
N GLN A 359 31.47 -71.21 72.01
CA GLN A 359 30.82 -71.85 70.85
C GLN A 359 31.82 -72.14 69.73
N ILE A 360 32.67 -71.17 69.34
CA ILE A 360 33.73 -71.39 68.35
C ILE A 360 34.68 -72.53 68.77
N LYS A 361 35.05 -72.60 70.06
CA LYS A 361 35.90 -73.68 70.58
C LYS A 361 35.19 -75.03 70.55
N GLU A 362 33.89 -75.06 70.85
CA GLU A 362 33.06 -76.25 70.82
C GLU A 362 32.86 -76.76 69.40
N ASP A 363 32.54 -75.88 68.45
CA ASP A 363 32.44 -76.21 67.03
C ASP A 363 33.78 -76.75 66.50
N LYS A 364 34.90 -76.12 66.87
CA LYS A 364 36.22 -76.61 66.50
C LYS A 364 36.52 -77.99 67.11
N LYS A 365 36.14 -78.23 68.37
CA LYS A 365 36.25 -79.56 69.00
C LYS A 365 35.31 -80.58 68.35
N TYR A 366 34.13 -80.16 67.93
CA TYR A 366 33.15 -81.00 67.27
C TYR A 366 33.61 -81.41 65.87
N GLN A 367 34.10 -80.45 65.05
CA GLN A 367 34.73 -80.75 63.77
C GLN A 367 35.96 -81.67 63.93
N GLN A 368 36.78 -81.46 64.96
CA GLN A 368 37.89 -82.37 65.27
C GLN A 368 37.40 -83.77 65.68
N ARG A 369 36.30 -83.89 66.43
CA ARG A 369 35.66 -85.18 66.76
C ARG A 369 35.14 -85.87 65.53
N LEU A 370 34.38 -85.19 64.67
CA LEU A 370 33.89 -85.75 63.41
C LEU A 370 35.05 -86.25 62.54
N TYR A 371 36.14 -85.47 62.45
CA TYR A 371 37.33 -85.89 61.71
C TYR A 371 38.01 -87.12 62.34
N GLN A 372 38.04 -87.21 63.67
CA GLN A 372 38.56 -88.39 64.38
C GLN A 372 37.65 -89.61 64.22
N GLU A 373 36.33 -89.42 64.31
CA GLU A 373 35.32 -90.45 64.08
C GLU A 373 35.37 -90.96 62.65
N GLU A 374 35.48 -90.08 61.64
CA GLU A 374 35.68 -90.46 60.24
C GLU A 374 36.98 -91.27 60.08
N ARG A 375 38.07 -90.87 60.76
CA ARG A 375 39.31 -91.65 60.79
C ARG A 375 39.13 -93.02 61.41
N ILE A 376 38.40 -93.13 62.53
CA ILE A 376 38.13 -94.39 63.24
C ILE A 376 37.21 -95.27 62.39
N GLN A 377 36.16 -94.71 61.79
CA GLN A 377 35.27 -95.43 60.86
C GLN A 377 36.06 -95.97 59.68
N LYS A 378 36.88 -95.13 59.03
CA LYS A 378 37.74 -95.55 57.91
C LYS A 378 38.78 -96.60 58.33
N ALA A 379 39.25 -96.58 59.58
CA ALA A 379 40.11 -97.61 60.16
C ALA A 379 39.37 -98.90 60.49
N LEU A 380 38.14 -98.83 61.02
CA LEU A 380 37.26 -99.97 61.30
C LEU A 380 36.79 -100.64 60.00
N GLU A 381 36.42 -99.87 58.98
CA GLU A 381 36.13 -100.36 57.63
C GLU A 381 37.36 -101.07 57.06
N ARG A 382 38.56 -100.51 57.23
CA ARG A 382 39.81 -101.17 56.84
C ARG A 382 40.10 -102.45 57.64
N ALA A 383 39.70 -102.53 58.91
CA ALA A 383 39.86 -103.71 59.75
C ALA A 383 38.82 -104.82 59.46
N LYS A 384 37.58 -104.44 59.12
CA LYS A 384 36.51 -105.36 58.67
C LYS A 384 36.69 -105.82 57.23
N ALA A 385 37.38 -105.04 56.40
CA ALA A 385 37.70 -105.45 55.05
C ALA A 385 38.56 -106.71 55.07
N ALA A 386 38.15 -107.72 54.29
CA ALA A 386 38.94 -108.94 54.14
C ALA A 386 40.38 -108.57 53.72
N PRO A 387 41.41 -109.23 54.29
CA PRO A 387 42.80 -108.93 53.97
C PRO A 387 43.00 -108.99 52.45
N LYS A 388 43.42 -107.87 51.85
CA LYS A 388 43.68 -107.78 50.41
C LYS A 388 44.72 -108.85 50.03
N LYS A 389 44.29 -109.88 49.29
CA LYS A 389 45.19 -110.86 48.68
C LYS A 389 46.05 -110.12 47.66
N GLN A 390 47.35 -109.95 47.95
CA GLN A 390 48.29 -109.37 46.99
C GLN A 390 48.55 -110.40 45.89
N THR A 391 47.97 -110.21 44.71
CA THR A 391 48.34 -110.96 43.50
C THR A 391 49.51 -110.24 42.82
N GLY A 392 50.70 -110.83 42.87
CA GLY A 392 51.88 -110.37 42.14
C GLY A 392 52.92 -109.59 42.95
N ARG A 393 54.11 -109.44 42.36
CA ARG A 393 55.28 -108.76 42.95
C ARG A 393 54.99 -107.27 43.08
N ARG A 394 55.17 -106.68 44.28
CA ARG A 394 55.07 -105.23 44.48
C ARG A 394 56.00 -104.50 43.51
N LEU A 395 55.44 -103.63 42.67
CA LEU A 395 56.20 -102.77 41.77
C LEU A 395 56.95 -101.73 42.62
N MET A 396 58.28 -101.85 42.72
CA MET A 396 59.11 -100.80 43.31
C MET A 396 59.05 -99.57 42.42
N THR A 397 58.56 -98.45 42.96
CA THR A 397 58.75 -97.14 42.35
C THR A 397 60.26 -96.86 42.29
N ARG A 398 60.79 -96.66 41.09
CA ARG A 398 62.18 -96.22 40.90
C ARG A 398 62.33 -94.80 41.47
N SER A 399 63.50 -94.48 42.04
CA SER A 399 63.82 -93.14 42.53
C SER A 399 63.62 -92.11 41.41
N GLN A 400 62.78 -91.10 41.65
CA GLN A 400 62.64 -89.96 40.75
C GLN A 400 63.93 -89.13 40.79
N PRO A 401 64.44 -88.62 39.65
CA PRO A 401 65.58 -87.71 39.64
C PRO A 401 65.25 -86.42 40.42
N PRO A 402 66.26 -85.74 41.00
CA PRO A 402 66.04 -84.55 41.81
C PRO A 402 65.36 -83.45 40.98
N VAL A 403 64.19 -83.02 41.44
CA VAL A 403 63.42 -81.93 40.82
C VAL A 403 64.14 -80.62 41.15
N ILE A 404 64.61 -79.92 40.11
CA ILE A 404 65.02 -78.53 40.22
C ILE A 404 63.73 -77.72 40.43
N HIS A 405 63.49 -77.25 41.65
CA HIS A 405 62.40 -76.34 41.95
C HIS A 405 62.63 -75.03 41.21
N LYS A 406 61.98 -74.84 40.06
CA LYS A 406 61.67 -73.49 39.58
C LYS A 406 60.63 -72.93 40.55
N SER A 407 61.01 -71.89 41.27
CA SER A 407 60.23 -71.19 42.28
C SER A 407 59.03 -70.45 41.66
N ASP A 408 58.06 -71.17 41.11
CA ASP A 408 56.77 -70.59 40.69
C ASP A 408 55.61 -71.00 41.61
N ASP A 409 55.84 -71.89 42.59
CA ASP A 409 54.85 -72.21 43.64
C ASP A 409 54.59 -71.02 44.58
N GLY A 410 55.51 -70.05 44.63
CA GLY A 410 55.32 -68.81 45.36
C GLY A 410 54.31 -67.85 44.73
N LYS A 411 54.06 -67.92 43.41
CA LYS A 411 53.11 -67.01 42.73
C LYS A 411 51.66 -67.41 42.96
N LEU A 412 51.38 -68.70 43.10
CA LEU A 412 50.03 -69.19 43.39
C LEU A 412 49.66 -68.90 44.85
N ASP A 413 50.60 -69.08 45.78
CA ASP A 413 50.39 -68.79 47.19
C ASP A 413 50.39 -67.28 47.48
N ALA A 414 51.19 -66.49 46.74
CA ALA A 414 51.12 -65.03 46.76
C ALA A 414 49.80 -64.52 46.21
N LYS A 415 49.30 -65.03 45.07
CA LYS A 415 47.96 -64.69 44.56
C LYS A 415 46.83 -65.08 45.52
N ALA A 416 46.96 -66.22 46.20
CA ALA A 416 45.99 -66.65 47.19
C ALA A 416 46.00 -65.75 48.45
N LYS A 417 47.17 -65.21 48.81
CA LYS A 417 47.30 -64.18 49.86
C LYS A 417 46.78 -62.82 49.41
N GLU A 418 47.10 -62.39 48.20
CA GLU A 418 46.64 -61.13 47.61
C GLU A 418 45.10 -61.12 47.45
N MET A 419 44.51 -62.23 47.03
CA MET A 419 43.04 -62.44 47.02
C MET A 419 42.42 -62.34 48.42
N LYS A 420 43.09 -62.87 49.45
CA LYS A 420 42.62 -62.77 50.84
C LYS A 420 42.79 -61.36 51.41
N GLU A 421 43.86 -60.65 51.06
CA GLU A 421 44.07 -59.25 51.46
C GLU A 421 43.11 -58.29 50.74
N LEU A 422 42.82 -58.52 49.45
CA LEU A 422 41.81 -57.77 48.71
C LEU A 422 40.40 -58.03 49.24
N ALA A 423 40.07 -59.28 49.62
CA ALA A 423 38.79 -59.58 50.28
C ALA A 423 38.63 -58.84 51.61
N PHE A 424 39.73 -58.64 52.36
CA PHE A 424 39.71 -57.86 53.61
C PHE A 424 39.67 -56.33 53.40
N LEU A 425 39.97 -55.84 52.20
CA LEU A 425 40.00 -54.40 51.86
C LEU A 425 38.69 -53.89 51.23
N PHE A 426 37.81 -54.81 50.81
CA PHE A 426 36.53 -54.51 50.14
C PHE A 426 35.29 -55.11 50.83
N GLU A 427 35.46 -55.75 51.99
CA GLU A 427 34.48 -55.80 53.09
C GLU A 427 34.73 -54.61 54.03
#